data_AF-A0A7J4NW40-F1
#
_entry.id   AF-A0A7J4NW40-F1
#
_cell.length_a   1.000
_cell.length_b   1.000
_cell.length_c   1.000
_cell.angle_alpha   90.00
_cell.angle_beta   90.00
_cell.angle_gamma   90.00
#
_symmetry.space_group_name_H-M   'P 1'
#
loop_
_entity.id
_entity.type
_entity.pdbx_description
1 polymer ?
#
loop_
_entity_poly.entity_id
_entity_poly.type
_entity_poly.pdbx_seq_one_letter_code
_entity_poly.pdbx_strand_id
1 'polypeptide(L)' 'MRIQIIWSEIIAMSERKYTIETKRYIDENGQTTFDSWTTSAQVVEVKHEEQYLVFFPLEGDDAGKKHYIPFANIHIVREL' A
#
# COMPACT_ATOMS: atom_id res chain seq x y z
N MET A 1 24.83 32.26 7.37
CA MET A 1 24.16 31.88 6.11
C MET A 1 23.36 30.61 6.39
N ARG A 2 22.03 30.74 6.53
CA ARG A 2 21.15 29.64 6.98
C ARG A 2 20.90 28.70 5.82
N ILE A 3 21.36 27.45 5.96
CA ILE A 3 20.97 26.33 5.10
C ILE A 3 19.53 25.98 5.50
N GLN A 4 18.57 26.67 4.89
CA GLN A 4 17.14 26.50 5.10
C GLN A 4 16.46 25.99 3.81
N ILE A 5 17.25 25.39 2.92
CA ILE A 5 16.85 24.86 1.61
C ILE A 5 17.32 23.40 1.55
N ILE A 6 16.75 22.52 2.37
CA ILE A 6 16.85 21.07 2.12
C ILE A 6 15.64 20.34 2.71
N TRP A 7 15.07 20.80 3.82
CA TRP A 7 13.97 20.09 4.48
C TRP A 7 12.67 20.09 3.68
N SER A 8 12.27 21.22 3.10
CA SER A 8 11.05 21.31 2.29
C SER A 8 11.13 20.55 0.97
N GLU A 9 12.32 20.46 0.36
CA GLU A 9 12.54 19.72 -0.90
C GLU A 9 12.69 18.20 -0.67
N ILE A 10 13.22 17.77 0.48
CA ILE A 10 13.23 16.35 0.89
C ILE A 10 11.80 15.88 1.22
N ILE A 11 10.98 16.72 1.87
CA ILE A 11 9.56 16.41 2.11
C ILE A 11 8.76 16.36 0.78
N ALA A 12 9.24 17.08 -0.25
CA ALA A 12 8.66 17.09 -1.59
C ALA A 12 9.17 15.98 -2.52
N MET A 13 10.08 15.09 -2.07
CA MET A 13 10.25 13.79 -2.73
C MET A 13 8.98 12.99 -2.49
N SER A 14 7.98 13.28 -3.32
CA SER A 14 6.75 12.54 -3.59
C SER A 14 6.60 11.34 -2.65
N GLU A 15 5.73 11.46 -1.64
CA GLU A 15 5.23 10.30 -0.93
C GLU A 15 4.53 9.41 -1.95
N ARG A 16 5.31 8.58 -2.67
CA ARG A 16 4.82 7.71 -3.73
C ARG A 16 3.71 6.89 -3.11
N LYS A 17 2.49 7.16 -3.57
CA LYS A 17 1.31 6.43 -3.14
C LYS A 17 1.18 5.20 -4.00
N TYR A 18 0.71 4.13 -3.39
CA TYR A 18 0.48 2.85 -4.05
C TYR A 18 -0.96 2.42 -3.82
N THR A 19 -1.59 1.88 -4.85
CA THR A 19 -2.80 1.07 -4.67
C THR A 19 -2.39 -0.39 -4.57
N ILE A 20 -2.82 -1.07 -3.52
CA ILE A 20 -2.70 -2.53 -3.35
C ILE A 20 -4.09 -3.11 -3.52
N GLU A 21 -4.25 -4.04 -4.46
CA GLU A 21 -5.49 -4.78 -4.68
C GLU A 21 -5.28 -6.26 -4.40
N THR A 22 -6.22 -6.88 -3.70
CA THR A 22 -6.18 -8.32 -3.40
C THR A 22 -7.42 -9.06 -3.82
N LYS A 23 -7.23 -10.31 -4.25
CA LYS A 23 -8.32 -11.26 -4.52
C LYS A 23 -8.94 -11.70 -3.19
N ARG A 24 -10.24 -11.49 -3.03
CA ARG A 24 -10.96 -11.85 -1.80
C ARG A 24 -11.72 -13.17 -1.94
N TYR A 25 -12.72 -13.19 -2.83
CA TYR A 25 -13.53 -14.39 -3.13
C TYR A 25 -14.23 -14.23 -4.49
N ILE A 26 -14.81 -15.31 -4.99
CA ILE A 26 -15.73 -15.29 -6.13
C ILE A 26 -17.13 -15.06 -5.59
N ASP A 27 -17.79 -13.99 -6.01
CA ASP A 27 -19.16 -13.67 -5.60
C ASP A 27 -20.19 -14.66 -6.18
N GLU A 28 -21.45 -14.50 -5.78
CA GLU A 28 -22.55 -15.35 -6.23
C GLU A 28 -22.81 -15.26 -7.75
N ASN A 29 -22.29 -14.23 -8.42
CA ASN A 29 -22.39 -14.02 -9.85
C ASN A 29 -21.17 -14.57 -10.62
N GLY A 30 -20.24 -15.25 -9.94
CA GLY A 30 -19.02 -15.77 -10.55
C GLY A 30 -17.94 -14.70 -10.79
N GLN A 31 -18.10 -13.48 -10.28
CA GLN A 31 -17.12 -12.41 -10.42
C GLN A 31 -16.12 -12.43 -9.26
N THR A 32 -14.85 -12.22 -9.57
CA THR A 32 -13.83 -12.07 -8.52
C THR A 32 -13.99 -10.72 -7.86
N THR A 33 -14.24 -10.71 -6.56
CA THR A 33 -14.24 -9.49 -5.74
C THR A 33 -12.82 -9.17 -5.30
N PHE A 34 -12.46 -7.89 -5.36
CA PHE A 34 -11.18 -7.37 -4.92
C PHE A 34 -11.35 -6.38 -3.77
N ASP A 35 -10.47 -6.47 -2.78
CA ASP A 35 -10.28 -5.39 -1.82
C ASP A 35 -9.15 -4.48 -2.32
N SER A 36 -9.24 -3.18 -2.06
CA SER A 36 -8.28 -2.18 -2.54
C SER A 36 -7.92 -1.21 -1.42
N TRP A 37 -6.63 -0.90 -1.28
CA TRP A 37 -6.13 0.07 -0.31
C TRP A 37 -5.11 1.02 -0.93
N THR A 38 -5.16 2.27 -0.51
CA THR A 38 -4.13 3.27 -0.81
C THR A 38 -3.11 3.31 0.33
N THR A 39 -1.82 3.15 0.02
CA THR A 39 -0.72 3.20 0.97
C THR A 39 0.46 4.02 0.42
N SER A 40 1.58 4.18 1.15
CA SER A 40 2.82 4.77 0.62
C SER A 40 4.01 3.82 0.81
N ALA A 41 5.05 3.99 -0.02
CA ALA A 41 6.29 3.21 0.12
C ALA A 41 6.94 3.33 1.51
N GLN A 42 6.69 4.41 2.25
CA GLN A 42 7.29 4.61 3.58
C GLN A 42 6.70 3.67 4.64
N VAL A 43 5.47 3.19 4.42
CA VAL A 43 4.73 2.36 5.36
C VAL A 43 4.44 0.96 4.81
N VAL A 44 5.11 0.57 3.72
CA VAL A 44 5.05 -0.76 3.13
C VAL A 44 6.34 -1.51 3.47
N GLU A 45 6.19 -2.73 3.99
CA GLU A 45 7.29 -3.64 4.26
C GLU A 45 7.07 -4.95 3.51
N VAL A 46 8.09 -5.37 2.75
CA VAL A 46 8.08 -6.61 1.97
C VAL A 46 8.82 -7.69 2.74
N LYS A 47 8.10 -8.75 3.14
CA LYS A 47 8.66 -9.88 3.89
C LYS A 47 8.86 -11.07 2.96
N HIS A 48 10.04 -11.07 2.32
CA HIS A 48 10.36 -11.98 1.23
C HIS A 48 10.43 -13.45 1.65
N GLU A 49 10.99 -13.75 2.82
CA GLU A 49 11.16 -15.13 3.31
C GLU A 49 9.82 -15.77 3.64
N GLU A 50 8.91 -14.98 4.20
CA GLU A 50 7.60 -15.44 4.61
C GLU A 50 6.50 -15.20 3.58
N GLN A 51 6.86 -14.59 2.44
CA GLN A 51 6.00 -14.35 1.29
C GLN A 51 4.75 -13.51 1.57
N TYR A 52 4.88 -12.44 2.37
CA TYR A 52 3.80 -11.50 2.63
C TYR A 52 4.20 -10.03 2.53
N LEU A 53 3.22 -9.18 2.27
CA LEU A 53 3.30 -7.73 2.24
C LEU A 53 2.64 -7.19 3.52
N VAL A 54 3.32 -6.28 4.20
CA VAL A 54 2.78 -5.55 5.36
C VAL A 54 2.63 -4.10 4.99
N PHE A 55 1.49 -3.50 5.31
CA PHE A 55 1.31 -2.07 5.06
C PHE A 55 0.26 -1.45 5.97
N PHE A 56 0.20 -0.12 5.92
CA PHE A 56 -0.83 0.68 6.58
C PHE A 56 -1.61 1.46 5.50
N PRO A 57 -2.94 1.28 5.40
CA PRO A 57 -3.76 2.12 4.55
C PRO A 57 -3.70 3.57 5.03
N LEU A 58 -3.67 4.52 4.09
CA LEU A 58 -3.68 5.95 4.37
C LEU A 58 -5.11 6.52 4.42
N GLU A 59 -6.05 5.84 3.78
CA GLU A 59 -7.41 6.33 3.51
C GLU A 59 -8.43 5.19 3.73
N GLY A 60 -9.70 5.53 4.00
CA GLY A 60 -10.80 4.59 4.22
C GLY A 60 -10.99 4.13 5.67
N ASP A 61 -11.90 3.17 5.88
CA ASP A 61 -12.31 2.68 7.22
C ASP A 61 -11.20 1.92 7.98
N ASP A 62 -10.17 1.50 7.24
CA ASP A 62 -8.99 0.79 7.75
C ASP A 62 -7.75 1.69 7.81
N ALA A 63 -7.89 3.00 7.63
CA ALA A 63 -6.79 3.95 7.70
C ALA A 63 -6.01 3.80 9.03
N GLY A 64 -4.68 3.70 8.92
CA GLY A 64 -3.77 3.54 10.06
C GLY A 64 -3.77 2.15 10.71
N LYS A 65 -4.60 1.20 10.24
CA LYS A 65 -4.55 -0.19 10.72
C LYS A 65 -3.44 -0.96 9.99
N LYS A 66 -2.83 -1.92 10.69
CA LYS A 66 -1.79 -2.76 10.10
C LYS A 66 -2.41 -3.93 9.35
N HIS A 67 -2.08 -4.07 8.07
CA HIS A 67 -2.54 -5.17 7.22
C HIS A 67 -1.40 -6.09 6.83
N TYR A 68 -1.74 -7.37 6.63
CA TYR A 68 -0.83 -8.43 6.18
C TYR A 68 -1.49 -9.16 5.01
N ILE A 69 -0.79 -9.24 3.89
CA ILE A 69 -1.31 -9.82 2.66
C ILE A 69 -0.30 -10.80 2.07
N PRO A 70 -0.62 -12.10 1.98
CA PRO A 70 0.23 -13.06 1.28
C PRO A 70 0.40 -12.68 -0.20
N PHE A 71 1.60 -12.89 -0.76
CA PHE A 71 1.87 -12.58 -2.16
C PHE A 71 0.93 -13.30 -3.13
N ALA A 72 0.49 -14.51 -2.78
CA ALA A 72 -0.48 -15.28 -3.57
C ALA A 72 -1.84 -14.58 -3.73
N ASN A 73 -2.20 -13.69 -2.81
CA ASN A 73 -3.48 -12.97 -2.82
C ASN A 73 -3.38 -11.59 -3.48
N ILE A 74 -2.17 -11.11 -3.76
CA ILE A 74 -1.96 -9.83 -4.43
C ILE A 74 -2.44 -9.96 -5.87
N HIS A 75 -3.36 -9.07 -6.26
CA HIS A 75 -3.78 -8.92 -7.64
C HIS A 75 -2.90 -7.90 -8.35
N ILE A 76 -2.83 -6.68 -7.81
CA ILE A 76 -2.15 -5.53 -8.41
C ILE A 76 -1.49 -4.71 -7.31
N VAL A 77 -0.27 -4.24 -7.57
CA VAL A 77 0.34 -3.13 -6.85
C VAL A 77 0.76 -2.10 -7.89
N ARG A 78 0.21 -0.89 -7.83
CA ARG A 78 0.53 0.20 -8.77
C ARG A 78 0.85 1.50 -8.05
N GLU A 79 1.78 2.27 -8.59
CA GLU A 79 2.04 3.65 -8.16
C GLU A 79 0.91 4.56 -8.66
N LEU A 80 0.49 5.52 -7.84
CA LEU A 80 -0.53 6.54 -8.13
C LEU A 80 0.08 7.86 -8.57
#